data_AF-A0A8J8DWU9-F1
#
_entry.id   AF-A0A8J8DWU9-F1
#
_cell.length_a   1.000
_cell.length_b   1.000
_cell.length_c   1.000
_cell.angle_alpha   90.00
_cell.angle_beta   90.00
_cell.angle_gamma   90.00
#
_symmetry.space_group_name_H-M   'P 1'
#
loop_
_entity.id
_entity.type
_entity.pdbx_description
1 polymer ?
#
loop_
_entity_poly.entity_id
_entity_poly.type
_entity_poly.pdbx_seq_one_letter_code
_entity_poly.pdbx_strand_id
1 'polypeptide(L)'
;MMWKKAIALLFGFMLITTTLSFGRVSAEETSVTVILVSDNEADCALAQYLANVTGAIIVTTTWGVYDPNVAAEIMSYAPDEVIIIGGPEAVVEQYVNDIQELGITVERWGGQNRYETNLMVMTQAQVKFKLKFKDKLIMVPGNDTAGIKAALRIAVRERAMIAFVNGTTNVTRLMLKLQVRTGNVTIVGTPFMNRTMLRVREQLRNQSRECNCTSIHVNITAEIALEAINASEERINTAKALLENATLTPMQERLVERMLTLAEKELSEAKEAYSEGKYGKAYGMAIAAKAHAEFVIRIASSEWSMRMGLNPMMRANVTLHRLEAQIKVLENAGIDVSELKNLVEQLKVAIQNNDVEMVNVLLMKIEESLRELFMGGKSHLKAHAMPFARGGAP
;
A
#
# COMPACT_ATOMS: atom_id res chain seq x y z
N MET A 1 -12.60 -25.91 21.52
CA MET A 1 -11.17 -25.60 21.73
C MET A 1 -10.62 -25.03 20.42
N MET A 2 -11.03 -23.83 19.98
CA MET A 2 -10.59 -22.51 20.45
C MET A 2 -9.07 -22.38 20.60
N TRP A 3 -8.36 -22.36 19.47
CA TRP A 3 -7.12 -21.57 19.28
C TRP A 3 -6.68 -21.67 17.80
N LYS A 4 -7.15 -20.81 16.89
CA LYS A 4 -6.49 -20.50 15.59
C LYS A 4 -7.09 -19.26 14.94
N LYS A 5 -7.01 -18.08 15.58
CA LYS A 5 -7.15 -16.76 14.92
C LYS A 5 -6.38 -15.72 15.71
N ALA A 6 -5.06 -15.67 15.52
CA ALA A 6 -4.19 -14.60 16.00
C ALA A 6 -2.83 -14.66 15.30
N ILE A 7 -2.80 -14.49 13.98
CA ILE A 7 -1.59 -14.08 13.26
C ILE A 7 -2.05 -13.15 12.13
N ALA A 8 -2.35 -11.91 12.50
CA ALA A 8 -2.43 -10.77 11.61
C ALA A 8 -1.94 -9.60 12.45
N LEU A 9 -0.62 -9.41 12.48
CA LEU A 9 0.16 -8.31 13.08
C LEU A 9 1.53 -8.87 13.47
N LEU A 10 2.49 -8.84 12.53
CA LEU A 10 3.95 -8.76 12.74
C LEU A 10 4.68 -9.19 11.47
N PHE A 11 4.57 -8.40 10.40
CA PHE A 11 5.77 -8.12 9.61
C PHE A 11 6.20 -6.70 9.95
N GLY A 12 6.85 -6.58 11.10
CA GLY A 12 7.60 -5.39 11.48
C GLY A 12 8.76 -5.21 10.52
N PHE A 13 8.53 -4.50 9.41
CA PHE A 13 9.62 -3.90 8.66
C PHE A 13 10.03 -2.63 9.38
N MET A 14 11.13 -2.76 10.12
CA MET A 14 11.85 -1.73 10.84
C MET A 14 11.79 -0.38 10.10
N LEU A 15 11.02 0.58 10.63
CA LEU A 15 11.29 1.99 10.38
C LEU A 15 12.78 2.19 10.61
N ILE A 16 13.49 2.76 9.65
CA ILE A 16 14.89 3.11 9.86
C ILE A 16 14.88 4.14 10.98
N THR A 17 15.25 3.74 12.19
CA THR A 17 15.18 4.56 13.41
C THR A 17 16.31 5.59 13.45
N THR A 18 16.44 6.41 12.41
CA THR A 18 17.19 7.65 12.53
C THR A 18 16.30 8.66 13.22
N THR A 19 16.45 8.79 14.54
CA THR A 19 15.78 9.80 15.36
C THR A 19 16.28 11.19 14.99
N LEU A 20 15.62 11.83 14.01
CA LEU A 20 15.69 13.28 13.92
C LEU A 20 14.80 13.85 15.03
N SER A 21 15.43 14.15 16.17
CA SER A 21 14.77 14.84 17.27
C SER A 21 14.37 16.24 16.81
N PHE A 22 13.09 16.43 16.45
CA PHE A 22 12.50 17.75 16.36
C PHE A 22 12.08 18.17 17.77
N GLY A 23 12.46 19.39 18.16
CA GLY A 23 12.32 19.91 19.52
C GLY A 23 10.89 19.83 20.07
N ARG A 24 10.77 19.79 21.40
CA ARG A 24 9.48 19.82 22.10
C ARG A 24 8.68 21.04 21.67
N VAL A 25 7.55 20.82 21.00
CA VAL A 25 6.51 21.81 20.77
C VAL A 25 5.25 21.31 21.46
N SER A 26 4.56 22.25 22.11
CA SER A 26 3.28 22.09 22.80
C SER A 26 2.24 21.37 21.94
N ALA A 27 1.27 20.72 22.59
CA ALA A 27 0.09 20.14 21.95
C ALA A 27 -0.81 21.27 21.41
N GLU A 28 -0.42 21.86 20.30
CA GLU A 28 -1.26 22.63 19.38
C GLU A 28 -1.49 21.78 18.13
N GLU A 29 -2.69 21.86 17.56
CA GLU A 29 -3.26 21.04 16.48
C GLU A 29 -2.29 20.74 15.32
N THR A 30 -1.47 19.70 15.46
CA THR A 30 -0.74 19.15 14.31
C THR A 30 -1.74 18.42 13.44
N SER A 31 -1.95 18.95 12.22
CA SER A 31 -2.68 18.27 11.15
C SER A 31 -2.15 16.84 11.00
N VAL A 32 -3.02 15.84 11.14
CA VAL A 32 -2.64 14.44 11.01
C VAL A 32 -2.84 14.01 9.56
N THR A 33 -1.76 13.63 8.89
CA THR A 33 -1.80 13.05 7.54
C THR A 33 -1.58 11.54 7.63
N VAL A 34 -2.50 10.78 7.05
CA VAL A 34 -2.35 9.34 6.86
C VAL A 34 -2.03 9.05 5.39
N ILE A 35 -1.09 8.16 5.14
CA ILE A 35 -0.83 7.58 3.83
C ILE A 35 -1.42 6.17 3.80
N LEU A 36 -2.47 5.96 3.01
CA LEU A 36 -2.99 4.62 2.73
C LEU A 36 -2.26 4.05 1.51
N VAL A 37 -1.68 2.87 1.65
CA VAL A 37 -0.94 2.21 0.57
C VAL A 37 -1.19 0.71 0.60
N SER A 38 -1.07 0.05 -0.54
CA SER A 38 -1.07 -1.41 -0.57
C SER A 38 0.24 -1.99 -0.04
N ASP A 39 0.23 -3.27 0.34
CA ASP A 39 1.42 -4.08 0.62
C ASP A 39 2.30 -4.37 -0.62
N ASN A 40 2.05 -3.72 -1.76
CA ASN A 40 2.96 -3.72 -2.91
C ASN A 40 4.27 -3.00 -2.56
N GLU A 41 5.40 -3.62 -2.83
CA GLU A 41 6.70 -3.15 -2.34
C GLU A 41 7.15 -1.85 -2.99
N ALA A 42 6.77 -1.62 -4.25
CA ALA A 42 7.15 -0.41 -4.97
C ALA A 42 6.42 0.80 -4.40
N ASP A 43 5.09 0.70 -4.27
CA ASP A 43 4.25 1.78 -3.73
C ASP A 43 4.48 1.97 -2.22
N CYS A 44 4.62 0.88 -1.46
CA CYS A 44 4.91 0.93 -0.03
C CYS A 44 6.29 1.56 0.26
N ALA A 45 7.31 1.31 -0.56
CA ALA A 45 8.60 2.00 -0.41
C ALA A 45 8.47 3.53 -0.60
N LEU A 46 7.58 3.99 -1.48
CA LEU A 46 7.32 5.41 -1.66
C LEU A 46 6.55 6.00 -0.47
N ALA A 47 5.57 5.27 0.08
CA ALA A 47 4.89 5.65 1.31
C ALA A 47 5.88 5.78 2.48
N GLN A 48 6.78 4.78 2.65
CA GLN A 48 7.84 4.79 3.66
C GLN A 48 8.81 5.95 3.48
N TYR A 49 9.18 6.25 2.23
CA TYR A 49 10.00 7.42 1.93
C TYR A 49 9.33 8.70 2.43
N LEU A 50 8.06 8.90 2.09
CA LEU A 50 7.30 10.08 2.49
C LEU A 50 7.11 10.16 4.00
N ALA A 51 6.69 9.09 4.66
CA ALA A 51 6.54 9.06 6.11
C ALA A 51 7.83 9.43 6.85
N ASN A 52 8.99 8.96 6.37
CA ASN A 52 10.29 9.33 6.96
C ASN A 52 10.62 10.83 6.82
N VAL A 53 10.14 11.49 5.77
CA VAL A 53 10.45 12.91 5.53
C VAL A 53 9.34 13.87 6.00
N THR A 54 8.11 13.41 6.18
CA THR A 54 6.96 14.22 6.59
C THR A 54 6.40 13.89 7.96
N GLY A 55 6.68 12.71 8.51
CA GLY A 55 6.06 12.20 9.73
C GLY A 55 4.63 11.66 9.54
N ALA A 56 4.17 11.48 8.29
CA ALA A 56 2.86 10.90 8.00
C ALA A 56 2.74 9.46 8.53
N ILE A 57 1.54 9.09 8.99
CA ILE A 57 1.23 7.74 9.46
C ILE A 57 0.95 6.85 8.25
N ILE A 58 1.56 5.68 8.17
CA ILE A 58 1.27 4.72 7.09
C ILE A 58 0.24 3.72 7.59
N VAL A 59 -0.82 3.56 6.82
CA VAL A 59 -1.76 2.44 6.95
C VAL A 59 -1.65 1.58 5.70
N THR A 60 -1.53 0.27 5.88
CA THR A 60 -1.34 -0.68 4.78
C THR A 60 -2.58 -1.54 4.57
N THR A 61 -2.96 -1.74 3.32
CA THR A 61 -3.99 -2.72 2.90
C THR A 61 -3.37 -3.82 2.04
N THR A 62 -3.97 -5.00 2.01
CA THR A 62 -3.61 -6.03 1.03
C THR A 62 -3.94 -5.54 -0.38
N TRP A 63 -3.00 -5.70 -1.31
CA TRP A 63 -3.12 -5.25 -2.70
C TRP A 63 -4.37 -5.79 -3.38
N GLY A 64 -5.18 -4.89 -3.92
CA GLY A 64 -6.40 -5.23 -4.65
C GLY A 64 -7.52 -5.80 -3.77
N VAL A 65 -7.35 -5.88 -2.45
CA VAL A 65 -8.35 -6.43 -1.54
C VAL A 65 -8.91 -5.32 -0.67
N TYR A 66 -10.23 -5.28 -0.56
CA TYR A 66 -10.93 -4.43 0.39
C TYR A 66 -11.01 -5.12 1.76
N ASP A 67 -10.58 -4.42 2.81
CA ASP A 67 -10.76 -4.82 4.20
C ASP A 67 -11.46 -3.68 4.96
N PRO A 68 -12.70 -3.89 5.46
CA PRO A 68 -13.43 -2.87 6.19
C PRO A 68 -12.71 -2.37 7.46
N ASN A 69 -11.81 -3.18 8.03
CA ASN A 69 -11.06 -2.79 9.23
C ASN A 69 -10.02 -1.70 8.95
N VAL A 70 -9.51 -1.60 7.72
CA VAL A 70 -8.51 -0.59 7.34
C VAL A 70 -9.12 0.82 7.40
N ALA A 71 -10.37 0.99 6.96
CA ALA A 71 -11.07 2.28 7.09
C ALA A 71 -11.27 2.67 8.56
N ALA A 72 -11.57 1.71 9.44
CA ALA A 72 -11.67 1.94 10.88
C ALA A 72 -10.30 2.29 11.50
N GLU A 73 -9.22 1.64 11.07
CA GLU A 73 -7.86 1.97 11.51
C GLU A 73 -7.50 3.41 11.13
N ILE A 74 -7.73 3.82 9.88
CA ILE A 74 -7.52 5.20 9.42
C ILE A 74 -8.31 6.19 10.28
N MET A 75 -9.59 5.89 10.53
CA MET A 75 -10.46 6.73 11.36
C MET A 75 -9.91 6.89 12.78
N SER A 76 -9.26 5.87 13.34
CA SER A 76 -8.71 5.91 14.70
C SER A 76 -7.61 6.97 14.89
N TYR A 77 -6.90 7.33 13.82
CA TYR A 77 -5.90 8.41 13.84
C TYR A 77 -6.53 9.81 13.70
N ALA A 78 -7.84 9.89 13.43
CA ALA A 78 -8.58 11.12 13.15
C ALA A 78 -7.84 12.07 12.19
N PRO A 79 -7.42 11.60 11.00
CA PRO A 79 -6.67 12.41 10.07
C PRO A 79 -7.52 13.55 9.52
N ASP A 80 -6.84 14.62 9.14
CA ASP A 80 -7.43 15.73 8.42
C ASP A 80 -7.39 15.47 6.90
N GLU A 81 -6.43 14.63 6.48
CA GLU A 81 -6.26 14.18 5.11
C GLU A 81 -5.69 12.76 5.03
N VAL A 82 -6.16 12.03 4.01
CA VAL A 82 -5.57 10.76 3.58
C VAL A 82 -4.98 10.89 2.17
N ILE A 83 -3.72 10.50 2.01
CA ILE A 83 -3.09 10.35 0.70
C ILE A 83 -3.04 8.87 0.37
N ILE A 84 -3.69 8.47 -0.72
CA ILE A 84 -3.61 7.11 -1.23
C ILE A 84 -2.44 7.01 -2.20
N ILE A 85 -1.48 6.11 -1.97
CA ILE A 85 -0.42 5.80 -2.92
C ILE A 85 -0.76 4.50 -3.63
N GLY A 86 -0.84 4.57 -4.96
CA GLY A 86 -1.21 3.45 -5.82
C GLY A 86 -2.52 3.68 -6.57
N GLY A 87 -2.65 3.00 -7.72
CA GLY A 87 -3.86 3.01 -8.53
C GLY A 87 -5.01 2.18 -7.91
N PRO A 88 -6.20 2.19 -8.54
CA PRO A 88 -7.38 1.47 -8.04
C PRO A 88 -7.21 -0.05 -8.04
N GLU A 89 -6.31 -0.61 -8.86
CA GLU A 89 -5.97 -2.05 -8.80
C GLU A 89 -5.19 -2.41 -7.52
N ALA A 90 -4.45 -1.45 -6.95
CA ALA A 90 -3.62 -1.66 -5.78
C ALA A 90 -4.35 -1.32 -4.48
N VAL A 91 -4.99 -0.15 -4.45
CA VAL A 91 -5.83 0.32 -3.35
C VAL A 91 -7.20 0.63 -3.93
N VAL A 92 -8.15 -0.27 -3.68
CA VAL A 92 -9.47 -0.26 -4.32
C VAL A 92 -10.28 1.00 -3.99
N GLU A 93 -11.19 1.37 -4.88
CA GLU A 93 -11.90 2.66 -4.83
C GLU A 93 -12.87 2.78 -3.65
N GLN A 94 -13.31 1.65 -3.09
CA GLN A 94 -14.17 1.60 -1.91
C GLN A 94 -13.56 2.39 -0.74
N TYR A 95 -12.24 2.33 -0.56
CA TYR A 95 -11.58 3.11 0.49
C TYR A 95 -11.74 4.63 0.31
N VAL A 96 -11.77 5.13 -0.92
CA VAL A 96 -11.94 6.57 -1.17
C VAL A 96 -13.31 7.01 -0.66
N ASN A 97 -14.36 6.26 -1.02
CA ASN A 97 -15.73 6.57 -0.62
C ASN A 97 -15.88 6.52 0.91
N ASP A 98 -15.43 5.43 1.52
CA ASP A 98 -15.52 5.22 2.98
C ASP A 98 -14.87 6.36 3.78
N ILE A 99 -13.71 6.84 3.33
CA ILE A 99 -12.94 7.88 4.01
C ILE A 99 -13.60 9.25 3.78
N GLN A 100 -14.10 9.51 2.57
CA GLN A 100 -14.79 10.76 2.23
C GLN A 100 -16.16 10.89 2.93
N GLU A 101 -16.86 9.78 3.18
CA GLU A 101 -18.11 9.75 3.97
C GLU A 101 -17.90 10.34 5.38
N LEU A 102 -16.72 10.15 5.96
CA LEU A 102 -16.34 10.75 7.26
C LEU A 102 -16.01 12.26 7.16
N GLY A 103 -16.05 12.84 5.96
CA GLY A 103 -15.66 14.23 5.72
C GLY A 103 -14.14 14.45 5.68
N ILE A 104 -13.35 13.39 5.51
CA ILE A 104 -11.89 13.47 5.41
C ILE A 104 -11.49 13.72 3.96
N THR A 105 -10.54 14.61 3.73
CA THR A 105 -10.04 14.87 2.37
C THR A 105 -9.20 13.69 1.89
N VAL A 106 -9.43 13.24 0.66
CA VAL A 106 -8.67 12.12 0.05
C VAL A 106 -8.03 12.59 -1.25
N GLU A 107 -6.71 12.38 -1.35
CA GLU A 107 -5.97 12.54 -2.61
C GLU A 107 -5.35 11.21 -3.03
N ARG A 108 -5.48 10.83 -4.31
CA ARG A 108 -4.83 9.63 -4.84
C ARG A 108 -3.62 10.00 -5.70
N TRP A 109 -2.47 9.48 -5.32
CA TRP A 109 -1.21 9.55 -6.06
C TRP A 109 -0.89 8.18 -6.64
N GLY A 110 -1.50 7.86 -7.79
CA GLY A 110 -1.35 6.57 -8.45
C GLY A 110 -1.48 6.69 -9.97
N GLY A 111 -0.68 5.91 -10.71
CA GLY A 111 -0.75 5.81 -12.17
C GLY A 111 -1.18 4.42 -12.64
N GLN A 112 -1.09 4.18 -13.96
CA GLN A 112 -1.39 2.87 -14.57
C GLN A 112 -0.39 1.78 -14.17
N ASN A 113 0.78 2.18 -13.69
CA ASN A 113 1.86 1.29 -13.29
C ASN A 113 2.75 1.98 -12.25
N ARG A 114 3.59 1.20 -11.59
CA ARG A 114 4.53 1.66 -10.55
C ARG A 114 5.48 2.79 -10.98
N TYR A 115 5.79 2.92 -12.28
CA TYR A 115 6.68 3.96 -12.79
C TYR A 115 5.96 5.32 -12.84
N GLU A 116 4.70 5.31 -13.29
CA GLU A 116 3.83 6.48 -13.25
C GLU A 116 3.47 6.87 -11.81
N THR A 117 3.15 5.90 -10.94
CA THR A 117 2.93 6.15 -9.52
C THR A 117 4.17 6.81 -8.88
N ASN A 118 5.37 6.25 -9.08
CA ASN A 118 6.60 6.85 -8.57
C ASN A 118 6.82 8.29 -9.03
N LEU A 119 6.65 8.57 -10.32
CA LEU A 119 6.78 9.92 -10.85
C LEU A 119 5.75 10.87 -10.25
N MET A 120 4.49 10.44 -10.15
CA MET A 120 3.42 11.25 -9.54
C MET A 120 3.72 11.53 -8.08
N VAL A 121 4.11 10.52 -7.30
CA VAL A 121 4.46 10.69 -5.89
C VAL A 121 5.62 11.68 -5.73
N MET A 122 6.72 11.52 -6.47
CA MET A 122 7.86 12.42 -6.37
C MET A 122 7.51 13.87 -6.73
N THR A 123 6.69 14.08 -7.76
CA THR A 123 6.29 15.43 -8.20
C THR A 123 5.28 16.08 -7.26
N GLN A 124 4.23 15.35 -6.83
CA GLN A 124 3.23 15.87 -5.91
C GLN A 124 3.81 16.16 -4.53
N ALA A 125 4.73 15.31 -4.06
CA ALA A 125 5.37 15.52 -2.76
C ALA A 125 6.21 16.82 -2.71
N GLN A 126 6.83 17.25 -3.82
CA GLN A 126 7.50 18.55 -3.89
C GLN A 126 6.53 19.71 -3.72
N VAL A 127 5.34 19.61 -4.30
CA VAL A 127 4.34 20.68 -4.27
C VAL A 127 3.62 20.71 -2.92
N LYS A 128 3.04 19.58 -2.51
CA LYS A 128 2.18 19.49 -1.33
C LYS A 128 2.97 19.64 -0.03
N PHE A 129 4.10 18.95 0.09
CA PHE A 129 4.92 18.97 1.30
C PHE A 129 6.09 19.96 1.22
N LYS A 130 6.22 20.71 0.12
CA LYS A 130 7.34 21.65 -0.12
C LYS A 130 8.71 20.98 0.05
N LEU A 131 8.80 19.69 -0.26
CA LEU A 131 10.01 18.90 -0.07
C LEU A 131 11.13 19.37 -1.00
N LYS A 132 12.28 19.70 -0.41
CA LYS A 132 13.50 20.06 -1.12
C LYS A 132 14.46 18.87 -1.10
N PHE A 133 14.57 18.22 -2.25
CA PHE A 133 15.56 17.18 -2.45
C PHE A 133 16.95 17.79 -2.69
N LYS A 134 17.99 17.07 -2.26
CA LYS A 134 19.34 17.38 -2.74
C LYS A 134 19.43 17.08 -4.23
N ASP A 135 20.40 17.69 -4.88
CA ASP A 135 20.67 17.52 -6.32
C ASP A 135 21.30 16.13 -6.63
N LYS A 136 20.57 15.07 -6.25
CA LYS A 136 20.95 13.66 -6.38
C LYS A 136 19.72 12.80 -6.71
N LEU A 137 19.89 11.89 -7.66
CA LEU A 137 18.84 10.98 -8.14
C LEU A 137 19.27 9.53 -7.95
N ILE A 138 18.42 8.74 -7.29
CA ILE A 138 18.58 7.30 -7.13
C ILE A 138 17.65 6.62 -8.14
N MET A 139 18.20 5.95 -9.14
CA MET A 139 17.42 5.15 -10.10
C MET A 139 17.45 3.68 -9.74
N VAL A 140 16.30 3.02 -9.75
CA VAL A 140 16.18 1.59 -9.42
C VAL A 140 15.17 0.91 -10.34
N PRO A 141 15.45 -0.31 -10.84
CA PRO A 141 14.47 -1.10 -11.56
C PRO A 141 13.20 -1.30 -10.73
N GLY A 142 12.05 -0.85 -11.23
CA GLY A 142 10.81 -0.82 -10.45
C GLY A 142 10.26 -2.20 -10.08
N ASN A 143 10.73 -3.27 -10.72
CA ASN A 143 10.38 -4.65 -10.42
C ASN A 143 11.43 -5.38 -9.55
N ASP A 144 12.38 -4.64 -8.96
CA ASP A 144 13.44 -5.19 -8.13
C ASP A 144 13.18 -4.91 -6.65
N THR A 145 12.45 -5.78 -5.97
CA THR A 145 12.06 -5.60 -4.56
C THR A 145 13.27 -5.32 -3.65
N ALA A 146 14.33 -6.12 -3.74
CA ALA A 146 15.55 -5.92 -2.97
C ALA A 146 16.30 -4.64 -3.38
N GLY A 147 16.35 -4.35 -4.69
CA GLY A 147 16.88 -3.09 -5.21
C GLY A 147 16.15 -1.86 -4.64
N ILE A 148 14.82 -1.89 -4.61
CA ILE A 148 13.96 -0.81 -4.13
C ILE A 148 14.21 -0.56 -2.64
N LYS A 149 14.28 -1.60 -1.81
CA LYS A 149 14.61 -1.46 -0.39
C LYS A 149 15.98 -0.82 -0.16
N ALA A 150 16.99 -1.22 -0.94
CA ALA A 150 18.31 -0.60 -0.86
C ALA A 150 18.29 0.86 -1.33
N ALA A 151 17.59 1.15 -2.43
CA ALA A 151 17.42 2.50 -2.97
C ALA A 151 16.70 3.42 -1.97
N LEU A 152 15.65 2.94 -1.31
CA LEU A 152 14.91 3.66 -0.27
C LEU A 152 15.84 4.10 0.87
N ARG A 153 16.64 3.17 1.42
CA ARG A 153 17.59 3.47 2.51
C ARG A 153 18.57 4.59 2.11
N ILE A 154 19.09 4.53 0.89
CA ILE A 154 20.00 5.55 0.36
C ILE A 154 19.27 6.88 0.18
N ALA A 155 18.07 6.84 -0.42
CA ALA A 155 17.28 8.03 -0.71
C ALA A 155 16.89 8.80 0.56
N VAL A 156 16.45 8.10 1.62
CA VAL A 156 16.13 8.71 2.92
C VAL A 156 17.37 9.34 3.55
N ARG A 157 18.46 8.56 3.66
CA ARG A 157 19.71 9.02 4.28
C ARG A 157 20.29 10.26 3.60
N GLU A 158 20.21 10.29 2.27
CA GLU A 158 20.85 11.32 1.46
C GLU A 158 19.90 12.45 1.04
N ARG A 159 18.61 12.36 1.42
CA ARG A 159 17.53 13.26 0.98
C ARG A 159 17.50 13.40 -0.55
N ALA A 160 17.70 12.28 -1.24
CA ALA A 160 17.73 12.19 -2.70
C ALA A 160 16.36 11.77 -3.24
N MET A 161 16.07 12.14 -4.50
CA MET A 161 14.89 11.62 -5.20
C MET A 161 15.07 10.14 -5.54
N ILE A 162 13.98 9.37 -5.49
CA ILE A 162 13.94 7.99 -5.96
C ILE A 162 13.13 7.89 -7.25
N ALA A 163 13.70 7.27 -8.29
CA ALA A 163 13.07 7.08 -9.58
C ALA A 163 13.05 5.61 -9.99
N PHE A 164 11.86 5.10 -10.30
CA PHE A 164 11.69 3.75 -10.81
C PHE A 164 11.90 3.73 -12.33
N VAL A 165 12.68 2.76 -12.80
CA VAL A 165 13.04 2.58 -14.20
C VAL A 165 12.79 1.15 -14.66
N ASN A 166 12.67 0.95 -15.97
CA ASN A 166 12.56 -0.36 -16.60
C ASN A 166 13.29 -0.39 -17.95
N GLY A 167 13.22 -1.53 -18.64
CA GLY A 167 13.88 -1.73 -19.93
C GLY A 167 13.41 -0.79 -21.05
N THR A 168 12.24 -0.15 -20.92
CA THR A 168 11.67 0.77 -21.93
C THR A 168 11.71 2.24 -21.49
N THR A 169 12.22 2.54 -20.30
CA THR A 169 12.25 3.89 -19.76
C THR A 169 13.18 4.80 -20.56
N ASN A 170 12.66 5.96 -20.97
CA ASN A 170 13.45 7.06 -21.52
C ASN A 170 13.95 7.93 -20.37
N VAL A 171 15.26 7.84 -20.09
CA VAL A 171 15.87 8.44 -18.90
C VAL A 171 15.88 9.98 -18.96
N THR A 172 16.12 10.57 -20.14
CA THR A 172 16.12 12.04 -20.26
C THR A 172 14.72 12.61 -20.05
N ARG A 173 13.68 11.97 -20.61
CA ARG A 173 12.30 12.40 -20.37
C ARG A 173 11.93 12.29 -18.88
N LEU A 174 12.39 11.24 -18.20
CA LEU A 174 12.16 11.06 -16.77
C LEU A 174 12.83 12.18 -15.95
N MET A 175 14.10 12.46 -16.19
CA MET A 175 14.85 13.51 -15.49
C MET A 175 14.24 14.91 -15.73
N LEU A 176 13.80 15.20 -16.97
CA LEU A 176 13.11 16.45 -17.30
C LEU A 176 11.81 16.61 -16.50
N LYS A 177 11.00 15.55 -16.41
CA LYS A 177 9.74 15.60 -15.64
C LYS A 177 9.98 15.77 -14.15
N LEU A 178 11.04 15.16 -13.61
CA LEU A 178 11.46 15.34 -12.21
C LEU A 178 12.20 16.67 -11.98
N GLN A 179 12.42 17.47 -13.03
CA GLN A 179 13.18 18.73 -12.99
C GLN A 179 14.61 18.55 -12.44
N VAL A 180 15.20 17.36 -12.66
CA VAL A 180 16.53 16.98 -12.22
C VAL A 180 17.54 17.39 -13.28
N ARG A 181 18.47 18.29 -12.94
CA ARG A 181 19.53 18.78 -13.83
C ARG A 181 20.92 18.17 -13.55
N THR A 182 21.02 17.40 -12.48
CA THR A 182 22.26 16.86 -11.92
C THR A 182 22.85 15.69 -12.70
N GLY A 183 24.18 15.62 -12.73
CA GLY A 183 24.94 14.44 -13.16
C GLY A 183 25.21 13.42 -12.04
N ASN A 184 24.77 13.67 -10.80
CA ASN A 184 24.95 12.77 -9.65
C ASN A 184 23.80 11.76 -9.58
N VAL A 185 23.97 10.66 -10.30
CA VAL A 185 23.00 9.58 -10.39
C VAL A 185 23.57 8.33 -9.75
N THR A 186 22.80 7.68 -8.89
CA THR A 186 23.14 6.35 -8.36
C THR A 186 22.14 5.34 -8.90
N ILE A 187 22.63 4.34 -9.63
CA ILE A 187 21.80 3.24 -10.15
C ILE A 187 21.92 2.06 -9.17
N VAL A 188 20.81 1.66 -8.57
CA VAL A 188 20.76 0.55 -7.60
C VAL A 188 20.01 -0.62 -8.24
N GLY A 189 20.49 -1.83 -8.04
CA GLY A 189 19.75 -3.01 -8.47
C GLY A 189 20.49 -4.30 -8.16
N THR A 190 19.80 -5.41 -8.31
CA THR A 190 20.31 -6.77 -8.12
C THR A 190 20.93 -7.30 -9.40
N PRO A 191 21.72 -8.39 -9.33
CA PRO A 191 22.24 -9.05 -10.53
C PRO A 191 21.15 -9.43 -11.55
N PHE A 192 19.93 -9.74 -11.08
CA PHE A 192 18.79 -10.08 -11.93
C PHE A 192 18.38 -8.93 -12.86
N MET A 193 18.60 -7.67 -12.45
CA MET A 193 18.25 -6.48 -13.23
C MET A 193 19.41 -5.81 -13.95
N ASN A 194 20.54 -6.50 -14.09
CA ASN A 194 21.75 -5.93 -14.68
C ASN A 194 21.52 -5.38 -16.10
N ARG A 195 20.69 -6.04 -16.92
CA ARG A 195 20.35 -5.54 -18.27
C ARG A 195 19.66 -4.18 -18.23
N THR A 196 18.70 -3.99 -17.32
CA THR A 196 18.01 -2.70 -17.12
C THR A 196 19.00 -1.64 -16.63
N MET A 197 19.84 -1.98 -15.64
CA MET A 197 20.86 -1.06 -15.11
C MET A 197 21.86 -0.60 -16.18
N LEU A 198 22.35 -1.51 -17.02
CA LEU A 198 23.28 -1.21 -18.12
C LEU A 198 22.64 -0.27 -19.13
N ARG A 199 21.40 -0.53 -19.56
CA ARG A 199 20.68 0.34 -20.51
C ARG A 199 20.47 1.75 -19.96
N VAL A 200 20.14 1.87 -18.67
CA VAL A 200 20.01 3.17 -18.00
C VAL A 200 21.36 3.89 -17.96
N ARG A 201 22.44 3.18 -17.61
CA ARG A 201 23.80 3.73 -17.59
C ARG A 201 24.24 4.22 -18.98
N GLU A 202 23.95 3.46 -20.03
CA GLU A 202 24.26 3.86 -21.42
C GLU A 202 23.51 5.12 -21.83
N GLN A 203 22.22 5.23 -21.52
CA GLN A 203 21.44 6.45 -21.78
C GLN A 203 22.04 7.67 -21.07
N LEU A 204 22.44 7.52 -19.80
CA LEU A 204 23.06 8.62 -19.03
C LEU A 204 24.43 9.04 -19.61
N ARG A 205 25.28 8.08 -20.00
CA ARG A 205 26.58 8.36 -20.63
C ARG A 205 26.45 9.11 -21.96
N ASN A 206 25.42 8.79 -22.75
CA ASN A 206 25.17 9.44 -24.03
C ASN A 206 24.62 10.87 -23.88
N GLN A 207 24.03 11.19 -22.73
CA GLN A 207 23.39 12.50 -22.47
C GLN A 207 24.34 13.51 -21.82
N SER A 208 25.21 13.05 -20.91
CA SER A 208 26.16 13.92 -20.23
C SER A 208 27.53 13.26 -20.18
N ARG A 209 28.53 13.94 -20.77
CA ARG A 209 29.95 13.55 -20.67
C ARG A 209 30.47 13.64 -19.23
N GLU A 210 29.73 14.32 -18.34
CA GLU A 210 30.11 14.60 -16.94
C GLU A 210 29.18 13.92 -15.92
N CYS A 211 28.48 12.83 -16.26
CA CYS A 211 27.69 12.11 -15.25
C CYS A 211 28.61 11.49 -14.19
N ASN A 212 28.51 11.95 -12.94
CA ASN A 212 28.98 11.23 -11.75
C ASN A 212 28.01 10.08 -11.42
N CYS A 213 28.00 9.09 -12.32
CA CYS A 213 27.13 7.95 -12.29
C CYS A 213 27.75 6.82 -11.44
N THR A 214 27.19 6.54 -10.26
CA THR A 214 27.59 5.39 -9.43
C THR A 214 26.62 4.23 -9.65
N SER A 215 27.09 2.98 -9.47
CA SER A 215 26.20 1.82 -9.49
C SER A 215 26.43 0.91 -8.31
N ILE A 216 25.33 0.50 -7.68
CA ILE A 216 25.32 -0.34 -6.50
C ILE A 216 24.62 -1.64 -6.85
N HIS A 217 25.35 -2.74 -6.72
CA HIS A 217 24.81 -4.08 -6.89
C HIS A 217 24.39 -4.64 -5.54
N VAL A 218 23.09 -4.92 -5.40
CA VAL A 218 22.53 -5.51 -4.19
C VAL A 218 22.72 -7.02 -4.25
N ASN A 219 23.44 -7.57 -3.28
CA ASN A 219 23.63 -9.02 -3.18
C ASN A 219 22.36 -9.70 -2.66
N ILE A 220 22.00 -10.85 -3.23
CA ILE A 220 20.86 -11.65 -2.77
C ILE A 220 21.34 -12.63 -1.70
N THR A 221 21.03 -12.32 -0.44
CA THR A 221 21.31 -13.19 0.70
C THR A 221 20.23 -14.26 0.86
N ALA A 222 20.49 -15.25 1.70
CA ALA A 222 19.47 -16.22 2.12
C ALA A 222 18.22 -15.50 2.69
N GLU A 223 18.41 -14.54 3.58
CA GLU A 223 17.31 -13.78 4.18
C GLU A 223 16.44 -13.07 3.12
N ILE A 224 17.05 -12.38 2.16
CA ILE A 224 16.31 -11.69 1.08
C ILE A 224 15.55 -12.68 0.19
N ALA A 225 16.15 -13.83 -0.12
CA ALA A 225 15.49 -14.86 -0.92
C ALA A 225 14.31 -15.49 -0.16
N LEU A 226 14.48 -15.77 1.13
CA LEU A 226 13.41 -16.31 1.99
C LEU A 226 12.25 -15.33 2.13
N GLU A 227 12.56 -14.04 2.30
CA GLU A 227 11.54 -13.00 2.36
C GLU A 227 10.70 -12.94 1.07
N ALA A 228 11.34 -13.01 -0.09
CA ALA A 228 10.65 -13.05 -1.37
C ALA A 228 9.77 -14.31 -1.52
N ILE A 229 10.26 -15.48 -1.08
CA ILE A 229 9.48 -16.73 -1.07
C ILE A 229 8.24 -16.58 -0.21
N ASN A 230 8.38 -16.09 1.02
CA ASN A 230 7.25 -15.92 1.95
C ASN A 230 6.22 -14.93 1.38
N ALA A 231 6.67 -13.80 0.84
CA ALA A 231 5.79 -12.82 0.20
C ALA A 231 5.04 -13.40 -1.01
N SER A 232 5.71 -14.24 -1.82
CA SER A 232 5.06 -14.91 -2.96
C SER A 232 4.05 -15.97 -2.52
N GLU A 233 4.33 -16.72 -1.45
CA GLU A 233 3.42 -17.71 -0.87
C GLU A 233 2.18 -17.06 -0.27
N GLU A 234 2.36 -15.98 0.50
CA GLU A 234 1.25 -15.17 1.00
C GLU A 234 0.36 -14.68 -0.16
N ARG A 235 0.97 -14.16 -1.22
CA ARG A 235 0.24 -13.66 -2.38
C ARG A 235 -0.55 -14.74 -3.11
N ILE A 236 0.01 -15.95 -3.25
CA ILE A 236 -0.71 -17.11 -3.82
C ILE A 236 -1.89 -17.50 -2.94
N ASN A 237 -1.73 -17.48 -1.61
CA ASN A 237 -2.82 -17.79 -0.69
C ASN A 237 -3.94 -16.73 -0.75
N THR A 238 -3.60 -15.44 -0.84
CA THR A 238 -4.58 -14.38 -1.09
C THR A 238 -5.34 -14.61 -2.40
N ALA A 239 -4.63 -14.95 -3.47
CA ALA A 239 -5.24 -15.24 -4.76
C ALA A 239 -6.27 -16.38 -4.65
N LYS A 240 -5.91 -17.49 -3.99
CA LYS A 240 -6.82 -18.63 -3.76
C LYS A 240 -8.05 -18.24 -2.95
N ALA A 241 -7.86 -17.52 -1.85
CA ALA A 241 -8.96 -17.11 -0.97
C ALA A 241 -9.98 -16.21 -1.71
N LEU A 242 -9.52 -15.32 -2.58
CA LEU A 242 -10.42 -14.48 -3.38
C LEU A 242 -11.22 -15.30 -4.40
N LEU A 243 -10.64 -16.38 -4.93
CA LEU A 243 -11.31 -17.22 -5.91
C LEU A 243 -12.44 -18.08 -5.32
N GLU A 244 -12.42 -18.39 -4.03
CA GLU A 244 -13.47 -19.21 -3.38
C GLU A 244 -14.88 -18.62 -3.56
N ASN A 245 -14.97 -17.28 -3.65
CA ASN A 245 -16.25 -16.56 -3.77
C ASN A 245 -16.42 -15.83 -5.12
N ALA A 246 -15.44 -15.95 -6.03
CA ALA A 246 -15.45 -15.27 -7.31
C ALA A 246 -16.36 -16.00 -8.32
N THR A 247 -17.09 -15.25 -9.14
CA THR A 247 -17.89 -15.81 -10.23
C THR A 247 -17.28 -15.43 -11.57
N LEU A 248 -16.45 -16.32 -12.10
CA LEU A 248 -15.63 -16.06 -13.29
C LEU A 248 -16.32 -16.57 -14.57
N THR A 249 -16.03 -15.91 -15.70
CA THR A 249 -16.39 -16.44 -17.02
C THR A 249 -15.49 -17.64 -17.40
N PRO A 250 -15.93 -18.54 -18.29
CA PRO A 250 -15.10 -19.68 -18.72
C PRO A 250 -13.74 -19.30 -19.33
N MET A 251 -13.60 -18.07 -19.84
CA MET A 251 -12.31 -17.55 -20.31
C MET A 251 -11.42 -17.14 -19.13
N GLN A 252 -11.99 -16.44 -18.14
CA GLN A 252 -11.27 -16.04 -16.93
C GLN A 252 -10.86 -17.25 -16.10
N GLU A 253 -11.70 -18.27 -15.95
CA GLU A 253 -11.38 -19.51 -15.23
C GLU A 253 -10.13 -20.17 -15.80
N ARG A 254 -10.10 -20.43 -17.11
CA ARG A 254 -8.93 -21.03 -17.78
C ARG A 254 -7.65 -20.20 -17.61
N LEU A 255 -7.78 -18.88 -17.66
CA LEU A 255 -6.65 -17.98 -17.50
C LEU A 255 -6.15 -17.98 -16.05
N VAL A 256 -7.05 -17.87 -15.08
CA VAL A 256 -6.75 -17.92 -13.64
C VAL A 256 -6.09 -19.24 -13.27
N GLU A 257 -6.66 -20.37 -13.71
CA GLU A 257 -6.12 -21.71 -13.45
C GLU A 257 -4.68 -21.83 -13.97
N ARG A 258 -4.43 -21.39 -15.20
CA ARG A 258 -3.08 -21.37 -15.79
C ARG A 258 -2.12 -20.52 -14.98
N MET A 259 -2.51 -19.30 -14.60
CA MET A 259 -1.63 -18.37 -13.89
C MET A 259 -1.35 -18.83 -12.46
N LEU A 260 -2.36 -19.39 -11.77
CA LEU A 260 -2.19 -19.96 -10.44
C LEU A 260 -1.26 -21.19 -10.47
N THR A 261 -1.42 -22.06 -11.48
CA THR A 261 -0.54 -23.23 -11.67
C THR A 261 0.91 -22.81 -11.90
N LEU A 262 1.14 -21.77 -12.73
CA LEU A 262 2.47 -21.20 -12.93
C LEU A 262 3.05 -20.64 -11.63
N ALA A 263 2.25 -19.88 -10.87
CA ALA A 263 2.67 -19.30 -9.60
C ALA A 263 3.10 -20.37 -8.59
N GLU A 264 2.31 -21.43 -8.41
CA GLU A 264 2.62 -22.54 -7.50
C GLU A 264 3.87 -23.30 -7.93
N LYS A 265 4.02 -23.55 -9.23
CA LYS A 265 5.21 -24.21 -9.78
C LYS A 265 6.46 -23.37 -9.51
N GLU A 266 6.43 -22.08 -9.80
CA GLU A 266 7.56 -21.17 -9.57
C GLU A 266 7.88 -21.03 -8.08
N LEU A 267 6.89 -21.02 -7.20
CA LEU A 267 7.11 -21.04 -5.75
C LEU A 267 7.81 -22.33 -5.31
N SER A 268 7.39 -23.48 -5.85
CA SER A 268 8.02 -24.77 -5.56
C SER A 268 9.49 -24.79 -6.00
N GLU A 269 9.76 -24.36 -7.24
CA GLU A 269 11.12 -24.25 -7.78
C GLU A 269 11.97 -23.22 -7.00
N ALA A 270 11.36 -22.15 -6.49
CA ALA A 270 12.03 -21.17 -5.63
C ALA A 270 12.47 -21.79 -4.30
N LYS A 271 11.58 -22.57 -3.65
CA LYS A 271 11.86 -23.28 -2.38
C LYS A 271 12.94 -24.35 -2.56
N GLU A 272 12.95 -25.07 -3.68
CA GLU A 272 14.01 -26.02 -4.04
C GLU A 272 15.35 -25.30 -4.26
N ALA A 273 15.38 -24.26 -5.10
CA ALA A 273 16.60 -23.49 -5.33
C ALA A 273 17.15 -22.88 -4.03
N TYR A 274 16.28 -22.51 -3.09
CA TYR A 274 16.67 -22.02 -1.78
C TYR A 274 17.38 -23.08 -0.94
N SER A 275 16.85 -24.31 -0.89
CA SER A 275 17.45 -25.42 -0.12
C SER A 275 18.80 -25.86 -0.69
N GLU A 276 19.02 -25.67 -1.99
CA GLU A 276 20.30 -25.89 -2.66
C GLU A 276 21.32 -24.73 -2.48
N GLY A 277 20.96 -23.66 -1.74
CA GLY A 277 21.81 -22.49 -1.55
C GLY A 277 21.88 -21.55 -2.77
N LYS A 278 21.04 -21.76 -3.79
CA LYS A 278 21.00 -20.94 -5.02
C LYS A 278 20.08 -19.73 -4.84
N TYR A 279 20.40 -18.86 -3.87
CA TYR A 279 19.53 -17.77 -3.43
C TYR A 279 19.12 -16.78 -4.53
N GLY A 280 20.01 -16.47 -5.47
CA GLY A 280 19.68 -15.61 -6.62
C GLY A 280 18.60 -16.22 -7.54
N LYS A 281 18.64 -17.54 -7.76
CA LYS A 281 17.63 -18.27 -8.54
C LYS A 281 16.31 -18.33 -7.75
N ALA A 282 16.38 -18.67 -6.46
CA ALA A 282 15.24 -18.71 -5.56
C ALA A 282 14.48 -17.37 -5.55
N TYR A 283 15.21 -16.26 -5.38
CA TYR A 283 14.65 -14.91 -5.44
C TYR A 283 13.96 -14.63 -6.78
N GLY A 284 14.62 -14.89 -7.91
CA GLY A 284 14.03 -14.65 -9.23
C GLY A 284 12.73 -15.42 -9.46
N MET A 285 12.68 -16.68 -9.04
CA MET A 285 11.49 -17.55 -9.14
C MET A 285 10.36 -17.08 -8.21
N ALA A 286 10.68 -16.69 -6.98
CA ALA A 286 9.68 -16.14 -6.05
C ALA A 286 9.04 -14.84 -6.57
N ILE A 287 9.83 -13.95 -7.18
CA ILE A 287 9.31 -12.73 -7.80
C ILE A 287 8.37 -13.04 -8.98
N ALA A 288 8.69 -14.06 -9.80
CA ALA A 288 7.82 -14.50 -10.88
C ALA A 288 6.51 -15.10 -10.35
N ALA A 289 6.61 -15.98 -9.34
CA ALA A 289 5.46 -16.60 -8.69
C ALA A 289 4.49 -15.55 -8.14
N LYS A 290 5.05 -14.54 -7.46
CA LYS A 290 4.27 -13.41 -6.94
C LYS A 290 3.55 -12.65 -8.07
N ALA A 291 4.24 -12.34 -9.17
CA ALA A 291 3.65 -11.60 -10.29
C ALA A 291 2.47 -12.36 -10.93
N HIS A 292 2.58 -13.68 -11.06
CA HIS A 292 1.48 -14.52 -11.55
C HIS A 292 0.30 -14.57 -10.56
N ALA A 293 0.55 -14.61 -9.25
CA ALA A 293 -0.49 -14.52 -8.24
C ALA A 293 -1.20 -13.16 -8.22
N GLU A 294 -0.47 -12.05 -8.36
CA GLU A 294 -1.03 -10.70 -8.47
C GLU A 294 -1.94 -10.56 -9.71
N PHE A 295 -1.60 -11.22 -10.81
CA PHE A 295 -2.47 -11.28 -11.99
C PHE A 295 -3.83 -11.91 -11.68
N VAL A 296 -3.83 -13.02 -10.92
CA VAL A 296 -5.05 -13.71 -10.48
C VAL A 296 -5.87 -12.82 -9.56
N ILE A 297 -5.23 -12.18 -8.57
CA ILE A 297 -5.89 -11.26 -7.64
C ILE A 297 -6.59 -10.14 -8.40
N ARG A 298 -5.94 -9.53 -9.39
CA ARG A 298 -6.57 -8.47 -10.18
C ARG A 298 -7.88 -8.91 -10.83
N ILE A 299 -7.92 -10.12 -11.39
CA ILE A 299 -9.14 -10.66 -12.01
C ILE A 299 -10.23 -10.84 -10.95
N ALA A 300 -9.90 -11.49 -9.83
CA ALA A 300 -10.86 -11.76 -8.75
C ALA A 300 -11.37 -10.45 -8.11
N SER A 301 -10.49 -9.51 -7.82
CA SER A 301 -10.83 -8.21 -7.24
C SER A 301 -11.68 -7.34 -8.15
N SER A 302 -11.42 -7.37 -9.47
CA SER A 302 -12.25 -6.68 -10.45
C SER A 302 -13.67 -7.26 -10.51
N GLU A 303 -13.79 -8.59 -10.43
CA GLU A 303 -15.07 -9.28 -10.40
C GLU A 303 -15.85 -8.98 -9.12
N TRP A 304 -15.18 -9.04 -7.96
CA TRP A 304 -15.76 -8.68 -6.67
C TRP A 304 -16.26 -7.24 -6.64
N SER A 305 -15.45 -6.29 -7.16
CA SER A 305 -15.81 -4.87 -7.22
C SER A 305 -17.04 -4.63 -8.10
N MET A 306 -17.13 -5.34 -9.24
CA MET A 306 -18.31 -5.29 -10.10
C MET A 306 -19.56 -5.81 -9.37
N ARG A 307 -19.46 -6.95 -8.68
CA ARG A 307 -20.58 -7.51 -7.90
C ARG A 307 -21.04 -6.59 -6.77
N MET A 308 -20.10 -5.96 -6.07
CA MET A 308 -20.40 -4.93 -5.06
C MET A 308 -21.19 -3.74 -5.62
N GLY A 309 -20.87 -3.35 -6.86
CA GLY A 309 -21.60 -2.31 -7.58
C GLY A 309 -23.04 -2.71 -7.95
N LEU A 310 -23.28 -3.99 -8.26
CA LEU A 310 -24.56 -4.49 -8.77
C LEU A 310 -25.49 -5.07 -7.69
N ASN A 311 -24.98 -5.46 -6.53
CA ASN A 311 -25.74 -6.12 -5.47
C ASN A 311 -25.84 -5.23 -4.20
N PRO A 312 -26.97 -4.56 -3.97
CA PRO A 312 -27.17 -3.69 -2.81
C PRO A 312 -27.02 -4.42 -1.47
N MET A 313 -27.45 -5.67 -1.38
CA MET A 313 -27.40 -6.45 -0.13
C MET A 313 -25.99 -6.91 0.19
N MET A 314 -25.20 -7.26 -0.83
CA MET A 314 -23.78 -7.53 -0.65
C MET A 314 -23.06 -6.28 -0.14
N ARG A 315 -23.35 -5.11 -0.74
CA ARG A 315 -22.81 -3.82 -0.31
C ARG A 315 -23.20 -3.48 1.13
N ALA A 316 -24.46 -3.68 1.49
CA ALA A 316 -24.97 -3.41 2.83
C ALA A 316 -24.29 -4.31 3.87
N ASN A 317 -24.07 -5.60 3.58
CA ASN A 317 -23.34 -6.51 4.47
C ASN A 317 -21.87 -6.10 4.67
N VAL A 318 -21.17 -5.71 3.60
CA VAL A 318 -19.79 -5.23 3.70
C VAL A 318 -19.72 -3.92 4.49
N THR A 319 -20.67 -3.02 4.24
CA THR A 319 -20.79 -1.74 4.96
C THR A 319 -21.09 -1.97 6.44
N LEU A 320 -21.96 -2.93 6.77
CA LEU A 320 -22.26 -3.31 8.15
C LEU A 320 -20.99 -3.71 8.91
N HIS A 321 -20.13 -4.54 8.32
CA HIS A 321 -18.85 -4.92 8.95
C HIS A 321 -17.92 -3.71 9.17
N ARG A 322 -17.86 -2.79 8.20
CA ARG A 322 -17.12 -1.52 8.33
C ARG A 322 -17.64 -0.69 9.50
N LEU A 323 -18.95 -0.52 9.58
CA LEU A 323 -19.62 0.24 10.64
C LEU A 323 -19.38 -0.37 12.02
N GLU A 324 -19.45 -1.70 12.16
CA GLU A 324 -19.15 -2.39 13.42
C GLU A 324 -17.70 -2.12 13.88
N ALA A 325 -16.73 -2.14 12.96
CA ALA A 325 -15.34 -1.82 13.27
C ALA A 325 -15.16 -0.34 13.67
N GLN A 326 -15.80 0.58 12.96
CA GLN A 326 -15.76 2.02 13.26
C GLN A 326 -16.42 2.36 14.59
N ILE A 327 -17.58 1.78 14.90
CA ILE A 327 -18.26 1.94 16.20
C ILE A 327 -17.32 1.54 17.33
N LYS A 328 -16.61 0.41 17.20
CA LYS A 328 -15.66 -0.04 18.21
C LYS A 328 -14.52 0.97 18.43
N VAL A 329 -14.04 1.63 17.37
CA VAL A 329 -13.03 2.69 17.48
C VAL A 329 -13.55 3.88 18.30
N LEU A 330 -14.79 4.32 18.05
CA LEU A 330 -15.43 5.39 18.80
C LEU A 330 -15.66 5.01 20.27
N GLU A 331 -16.17 3.80 20.54
CA GLU A 331 -16.36 3.28 21.91
C GLU A 331 -15.06 3.25 22.70
N ASN A 332 -13.98 2.75 22.08
CA ASN A 332 -12.66 2.70 22.71
C ASN A 332 -12.08 4.08 23.02
N ALA A 333 -12.52 5.12 22.30
CA ALA A 333 -12.15 6.51 22.56
C ALA A 333 -13.06 7.20 23.60
N GLY A 334 -14.04 6.47 24.15
CA GLY A 334 -15.00 6.97 25.14
C GLY A 334 -16.12 7.83 24.55
N ILE A 335 -16.39 7.72 23.24
CA ILE A 335 -17.47 8.43 22.57
C ILE A 335 -18.76 7.60 22.70
N ASP A 336 -19.87 8.24 23.10
CA ASP A 336 -21.17 7.59 23.19
C ASP A 336 -21.74 7.33 21.79
N VAL A 337 -22.00 6.06 21.50
CA VAL A 337 -22.49 5.55 20.22
C VAL A 337 -23.84 4.84 20.36
N SER A 338 -24.54 5.04 21.49
CA SER A 338 -25.75 4.29 21.81
C SER A 338 -26.84 4.41 20.72
N GLU A 339 -27.06 5.62 20.21
CA GLU A 339 -28.01 5.86 19.12
C GLU A 339 -27.56 5.23 17.79
N LEU A 340 -26.28 5.41 17.45
CA LEU A 340 -25.67 4.83 16.25
C LEU A 340 -25.78 3.29 16.26
N LYS A 341 -25.55 2.65 17.41
CA LYS A 341 -25.71 1.19 17.56
C LYS A 341 -27.15 0.74 17.36
N ASN A 342 -28.13 1.51 17.83
CA ASN A 342 -29.53 1.20 17.60
C ASN A 342 -29.89 1.27 16.10
N LEU A 343 -29.37 2.27 15.37
CA LEU A 343 -29.54 2.35 13.92
C LEU A 343 -28.88 1.16 13.20
N VAL A 344 -27.68 0.77 13.61
CA VAL A 344 -26.98 -0.40 13.05
C VAL A 344 -27.72 -1.70 13.33
N GLU A 345 -28.38 -1.85 14.49
CA GLU A 345 -29.20 -3.03 14.77
C GLU A 345 -30.45 -3.07 13.88
N GLN A 346 -31.10 -1.93 13.64
CA GLN A 346 -32.18 -1.84 12.66
C GLN A 346 -31.69 -2.19 11.25
N LEU A 347 -30.48 -1.77 10.88
CA LEU A 347 -29.88 -2.10 9.59
C LEU A 347 -29.67 -3.61 9.45
N LYS A 348 -29.20 -4.30 10.51
CA LYS A 348 -29.08 -5.76 10.52
C LYS A 348 -30.42 -6.45 10.24
N VAL A 349 -31.48 -6.01 10.90
CA VAL A 349 -32.83 -6.55 10.69
C VAL A 349 -33.32 -6.30 9.26
N ALA A 350 -33.12 -5.08 8.73
CA ALA A 350 -33.48 -4.75 7.35
C ALA A 350 -32.70 -5.61 6.33
N ILE A 351 -31.41 -5.85 6.58
CA ILE A 351 -30.57 -6.73 5.78
C ILE A 351 -31.11 -8.17 5.80
N GLN A 352 -31.44 -8.70 6.98
CA GLN A 352 -32.00 -10.05 7.13
C GLN A 352 -33.35 -10.22 6.41
N ASN A 353 -34.18 -9.18 6.43
CA ASN A 353 -35.48 -9.18 5.76
C ASN A 353 -35.38 -8.88 4.25
N ASN A 354 -34.17 -8.61 3.74
CA ASN A 354 -33.92 -8.22 2.35
C ASN A 354 -34.72 -6.97 1.93
N ASP A 355 -34.92 -6.04 2.87
CA ASP A 355 -35.66 -4.79 2.66
C ASP A 355 -34.72 -3.70 2.14
N VAL A 356 -34.55 -3.66 0.83
CA VAL A 356 -33.60 -2.76 0.15
C VAL A 356 -33.91 -1.28 0.40
N GLU A 357 -35.19 -0.90 0.47
CA GLU A 357 -35.60 0.48 0.69
C GLU A 357 -35.22 0.93 2.10
N MET A 358 -35.56 0.12 3.12
CA MET A 358 -35.20 0.41 4.50
C MET A 358 -33.69 0.42 4.72
N VAL A 359 -32.96 -0.50 4.06
CA VAL A 359 -31.48 -0.51 4.08
C VAL A 359 -30.91 0.83 3.62
N ASN A 360 -31.37 1.35 2.47
CA ASN A 360 -30.86 2.62 1.95
C ASN A 360 -31.17 3.80 2.89
N VAL A 361 -32.38 3.85 3.45
CA VAL A 361 -32.77 4.89 4.40
C VAL A 361 -31.92 4.83 5.68
N LEU A 362 -31.67 3.64 6.20
CA LEU A 362 -30.85 3.45 7.41
C LEU A 362 -29.38 3.78 7.17
N LEU A 363 -28.81 3.40 6.02
CA LEU A 363 -27.43 3.72 5.68
C LEU A 363 -27.19 5.23 5.64
N MET A 364 -28.08 6.01 5.01
CA MET A 364 -27.98 7.48 5.01
C MET A 364 -27.97 8.08 6.42
N LYS A 365 -28.88 7.62 7.30
CA LYS A 365 -28.94 8.09 8.69
C LYS A 365 -27.71 7.69 9.50
N ILE A 366 -27.20 6.48 9.27
CA ILE A 366 -25.99 5.98 9.93
C ILE A 366 -24.76 6.77 9.48
N GLU A 367 -24.62 7.04 8.19
CA GLU A 367 -23.51 7.82 7.64
C GLU A 367 -23.46 9.23 8.23
N GLU A 368 -24.62 9.90 8.31
CA GLU A 368 -24.74 11.22 8.94
C GLU A 368 -24.35 11.18 10.42
N SER A 369 -24.95 10.26 11.19
CA SER A 369 -24.65 10.10 12.63
C SER A 369 -23.18 9.75 12.89
N LEU A 370 -22.61 8.83 12.10
CA LEU A 370 -21.21 8.45 12.21
C LEU A 370 -20.28 9.63 11.94
N ARG A 371 -20.58 10.42 10.91
CA ARG A 371 -19.79 11.61 10.56
C ARG A 371 -19.84 12.65 11.67
N GLU A 372 -21.01 12.91 12.24
CA GLU A 372 -21.16 13.84 13.37
C GLU A 372 -20.35 13.40 14.59
N LEU A 373 -20.47 12.12 14.96
CA LEU A 373 -19.72 11.55 16.08
C LEU A 373 -18.21 11.58 15.83
N PHE A 374 -17.77 11.26 14.61
CA PHE A 374 -16.36 11.34 14.24
C PHE A 374 -15.83 12.78 14.33
N MET A 375 -16.53 13.74 13.72
CA MET A 375 -16.11 15.14 13.69
C MET A 375 -16.13 15.78 15.08
N GLY A 376 -17.16 15.51 15.89
CA GLY A 376 -17.24 15.95 17.29
C GLY A 376 -16.25 15.25 18.22
N GLY A 377 -15.88 14.00 17.88
CA GLY A 377 -14.99 13.15 18.67
C GLY A 377 -13.50 13.19 18.30
N LYS A 378 -13.09 14.01 17.31
CA LYS A 378 -11.70 14.05 16.82
C LYS A 378 -10.65 14.24 17.94
N SER A 379 -10.93 15.09 18.93
CA SER A 379 -10.01 15.35 20.05
C SER A 379 -9.79 14.10 20.93
N HIS A 380 -10.87 13.35 21.20
CA HIS A 380 -10.83 12.10 21.94
C HIS A 380 -10.04 11.02 21.18
N LEU A 381 -10.28 10.90 19.87
CA LEU A 381 -9.57 9.97 19.00
C LEU A 381 -8.06 10.28 18.95
N LYS A 382 -7.68 11.55 18.73
CA LYS A 382 -6.28 11.99 18.72
C LYS A 382 -5.58 11.69 20.06
N ALA A 383 -6.26 11.91 21.20
CA ALA A 383 -5.72 11.60 22.52
C ALA A 383 -5.46 10.09 22.72
N HIS A 384 -6.33 9.23 22.19
CA HIS A 384 -6.19 7.77 22.27
C HIS A 384 -5.20 7.18 21.26
N ALA A 385 -4.94 7.84 20.13
CA ALA A 385 -3.95 7.41 19.13
C ALA A 385 -2.50 7.76 19.53
N MET A 386 -2.29 8.85 20.26
CA MET A 386 -0.98 9.37 20.68
C MET A 386 -0.11 8.47 21.60
N PRO A 387 -0.62 7.46 22.34
CA PRO A 387 0.23 6.49 23.05
C PRO A 387 1.02 5.58 22.09
N PHE A 388 0.51 5.31 20.89
CA PHE A 388 1.12 4.38 19.93
C PHE A 388 2.05 5.06 18.91
N ALA A 389 1.84 6.34 18.60
CA ALA A 389 2.72 7.10 17.71
C ALA A 389 4.10 7.46 18.34
N ARG A 390 4.23 7.34 19.67
CA ARG A 390 5.49 7.56 20.42
C ARG A 390 6.24 6.27 20.81
N GLY A 391 5.79 5.12 20.31
CA GLY A 391 6.42 3.83 20.56
C GLY A 391 7.62 3.56 19.67
N GLY A 392 8.78 4.11 20.03
CA GLY A 392 9.97 3.26 19.93
C GLY A 392 9.73 2.10 20.90
N ALA A 393 9.67 0.88 20.38
CA ALA A 393 9.55 -0.30 21.24
C ALA A 393 10.82 -0.44 22.13
N PRO A 394 10.71 -1.04 23.33
CA PRO A 394 11.80 -1.17 24.31
C PRO A 394 13.10 -1.75 23.76
#